data_AF-A0A926EGE2-F1
#
_entry.id   AF-A0A926EGE2-F1
#
_cell.length_a   1.000
_cell.length_b   1.000
_cell.length_c   1.000
_cell.angle_alpha   90.00
_cell.angle_beta   90.00
_cell.angle_gamma   90.00
#
_symmetry.space_group_name_H-M   'P 1'
#
loop_
_entity.id
_entity.type
_entity.pdbx_description
1 polymer ?
#
loop_
_entity_poly.entity_id
_entity_poly.type
_entity_poly.pdbx_seq_one_letter_code
_entity_poly.pdbx_strand_id
1 'polypeptide(L)'
;MQQKKIYHVLKWGIYLLLVLFCYVLQTTTSLFVVFGVKPLLLVPLVVCIAMFEGEFSGAIFGALAGLYCDLGAGQLFGSNGLVLMLCCFAAGLLVHVLMRPTLTTCLILSGGTLVVRGFFDFFFNLALWDYDGISRILLTSILPVILYSLIVTPLFYYFIRKLSNRFVELLAVE
;
A
#
# COMPACT_ATOMS: atom_id res chain seq x y z
N MET A 1 -8.29 31.27 8.24
CA MET A 1 -8.07 30.14 9.19
C MET A 1 -9.08 29.00 9.04
N GLN A 2 -10.39 29.25 8.87
CA GLN A 2 -11.38 28.16 8.72
C GLN A 2 -11.27 27.38 7.39
N GLN A 3 -11.00 28.06 6.26
CA GLN A 3 -10.85 27.44 4.94
C GLN A 3 -9.72 26.39 4.90
N LYS A 4 -8.52 26.73 5.39
CA LYS A 4 -7.38 25.80 5.51
C LYS A 4 -7.72 24.52 6.29
N LYS A 5 -8.54 24.59 7.34
CA LYS A 5 -8.98 23.41 8.10
C LYS A 5 -9.85 22.49 7.24
N ILE A 6 -10.78 23.05 6.46
CA ILE A 6 -11.69 22.30 5.59
C ILE A 6 -10.89 21.55 4.52
N TYR A 7 -9.92 22.21 3.87
CA TYR A 7 -9.09 21.55 2.84
C TYR A 7 -8.25 20.41 3.42
N HIS A 8 -7.72 20.55 4.64
CA HIS A 8 -7.03 19.46 5.31
C HIS A 8 -7.94 18.25 5.55
N VAL A 9 -9.14 18.47 6.09
CA VAL A 9 -10.11 17.39 6.33
C VAL A 9 -10.51 16.72 5.01
N LEU A 10 -10.73 17.51 3.95
CA LEU A 10 -11.08 17.00 2.63
C LEU A 10 -9.95 16.13 2.05
N LYS A 11 -8.70 16.56 2.16
CA LYS A 11 -7.52 15.80 1.69
C LYS A 11 -7.46 14.42 2.33
N TRP A 12 -7.54 14.37 3.67
CA TRP A 12 -7.50 13.10 4.41
C TRP A 12 -8.73 12.22 4.12
N GLY A 13 -9.91 12.82 3.98
CA GLY A 13 -11.13 12.12 3.60
C GLY A 13 -11.02 11.46 2.22
N ILE A 14 -10.41 12.15 1.24
CA ILE A 14 -10.17 11.59 -0.10
C ILE A 14 -9.18 10.44 -0.04
N TYR A 15 -8.08 10.56 0.72
CA TYR A 15 -7.15 9.44 0.88
C TYR A 15 -7.80 8.21 1.51
N LEU A 16 -8.64 8.39 2.53
CA LEU A 16 -9.38 7.31 3.15
C LEU A 16 -10.36 6.66 2.17
N LEU A 17 -11.10 7.46 1.39
CA LEU A 17 -12.01 6.97 0.36
C LEU A 17 -11.25 6.20 -0.72
N LEU A 18 -10.08 6.67 -1.13
CA LEU A 18 -9.23 6.01 -2.13
C LEU A 18 -8.73 4.64 -1.61
N VAL A 19 -8.29 4.55 -0.35
CA VAL A 19 -7.93 3.27 0.28
C VAL A 19 -9.13 2.31 0.30
N LEU A 20 -10.31 2.78 0.70
CA LEU A 20 -11.54 1.98 0.68
C LEU A 20 -11.92 1.53 -0.73
N PHE A 21 -11.84 2.43 -1.71
CA PHE A 21 -12.16 2.14 -3.10
C PHE A 21 -11.21 1.07 -3.66
N CYS A 22 -9.90 1.22 -3.43
CA CYS A 22 -8.91 0.20 -3.80
C CYS A 22 -9.18 -1.15 -3.09
N TYR A 23 -9.65 -1.13 -1.84
CA TYR A 23 -9.96 -2.34 -1.10
C TYR A 23 -11.17 -3.06 -1.71
N VAL A 24 -12.25 -2.32 -1.98
CA VAL A 24 -13.44 -2.84 -2.65
C VAL A 24 -13.10 -3.37 -4.04
N LEU A 25 -12.25 -2.67 -4.80
CA LEU A 25 -11.76 -3.19 -6.08
C LEU A 25 -10.95 -4.47 -5.90
N GLN A 26 -10.09 -4.57 -4.91
CA GLN A 26 -9.31 -5.79 -4.65
C GLN A 26 -10.18 -6.98 -4.24
N THR A 27 -11.28 -6.76 -3.50
CA THR A 27 -12.18 -7.83 -3.03
C THR A 27 -13.26 -8.20 -4.04
N THR A 28 -13.81 -7.23 -4.77
CA THR A 28 -14.95 -7.42 -5.71
C THR A 28 -14.48 -7.89 -7.07
N THR A 29 -13.32 -7.44 -7.53
CA THR A 29 -12.96 -7.61 -8.93
C THR A 29 -12.25 -8.95 -9.15
N SER A 30 -13.02 -9.98 -9.51
CA SER A 30 -12.49 -11.19 -10.15
C SER A 30 -11.87 -10.91 -11.53
N LEU A 31 -12.05 -9.70 -12.08
CA LEU A 31 -11.54 -9.29 -13.40
C LEU A 31 -10.01 -9.10 -13.45
N PHE A 32 -9.32 -8.98 -12.31
CA PHE A 32 -7.85 -8.90 -12.27
C PHE A 32 -7.20 -10.21 -11.82
N VAL A 33 -7.91 -11.33 -11.94
CA VAL A 33 -7.35 -12.66 -11.72
C VAL A 33 -6.62 -13.07 -12.99
N VAL A 34 -5.38 -12.61 -13.14
CA VAL A 34 -4.49 -13.12 -14.19
C VAL A 34 -3.73 -14.30 -13.59
N PHE A 35 -3.93 -15.50 -14.15
CA PHE A 35 -3.39 -16.78 -13.62
C PHE A 35 -3.86 -17.20 -12.21
N GLY A 36 -5.05 -16.81 -11.75
CA GLY A 36 -5.57 -17.27 -10.45
C GLY A 36 -5.10 -16.43 -9.24
N VAL A 37 -4.31 -15.37 -9.49
CA VAL A 37 -3.66 -14.57 -8.44
C VAL A 37 -4.24 -13.15 -8.41
N LYS A 38 -4.58 -12.66 -7.22
CA LYS A 38 -5.19 -11.33 -7.01
C LYS A 38 -4.10 -10.27 -6.77
N PRO A 39 -4.03 -9.18 -7.55
CA PRO A 39 -3.07 -8.11 -7.31
C PRO A 39 -3.38 -7.34 -6.02
N LEU A 40 -2.31 -6.99 -5.29
CA LEU A 40 -2.39 -6.22 -4.05
C LEU A 40 -2.26 -4.72 -4.34
N LEU A 41 -3.36 -4.11 -4.77
CA LEU A 41 -3.45 -2.70 -5.14
C LEU A 41 -3.28 -1.75 -3.95
N LEU A 42 -3.56 -2.23 -2.73
CA LEU A 42 -3.46 -1.44 -1.50
C LEU A 42 -2.03 -1.02 -1.18
N VAL A 43 -1.06 -1.93 -1.36
CA VAL A 43 0.36 -1.70 -1.00
C VAL A 43 0.98 -0.53 -1.79
N PRO A 44 0.96 -0.51 -3.14
CA PRO A 44 1.56 0.60 -3.88
C PRO A 44 0.86 1.93 -3.58
N LEU A 45 -0.45 1.91 -3.32
CA LEU A 45 -1.21 3.10 -2.94
C LEU A 45 -0.71 3.70 -1.62
N VAL A 46 -0.65 2.92 -0.54
CA VAL A 46 -0.24 3.45 0.77
C VAL A 46 1.23 3.83 0.82
N VAL A 47 2.09 3.15 0.06
CA VAL A 47 3.48 3.56 -0.12
C VAL A 47 3.56 4.91 -0.84
N CYS A 48 2.75 5.14 -1.88
CA CYS A 48 2.68 6.46 -2.51
C CYS A 48 2.24 7.54 -1.50
N ILE A 49 1.20 7.28 -0.72
CA ILE A 49 0.72 8.22 0.32
C ILE A 49 1.85 8.51 1.33
N ALA A 50 2.56 7.49 1.80
CA ALA A 50 3.69 7.66 2.73
C ALA A 50 4.82 8.52 2.14
N MET A 51 5.13 8.35 0.85
CA MET A 51 6.18 9.12 0.18
C MET A 51 5.86 10.61 0.04
N PHE A 52 4.58 10.98 -0.11
CA PHE A 52 4.17 12.36 -0.35
C PHE A 52 3.68 13.07 0.92
N GLU A 53 3.05 12.35 1.86
CA GLU A 53 2.43 12.92 3.05
C GLU A 53 3.22 12.66 4.34
N GLY A 54 4.35 11.94 4.25
CA GLY A 54 5.28 11.69 5.35
C GLY A 54 5.06 10.38 6.11
N GLU A 55 5.98 10.09 7.02
CA GLU A 55 6.12 8.82 7.71
C GLU A 55 4.95 8.46 8.63
N PHE A 56 4.43 9.41 9.42
CA PHE A 56 3.31 9.17 10.34
C PHE A 56 2.00 8.95 9.60
N SER A 57 1.73 9.79 8.60
CA SER A 57 0.58 9.66 7.71
C SER A 57 0.63 8.30 7.01
N GLY A 58 1.79 7.96 6.43
CA GLY A 58 2.04 6.68 5.79
C GLY A 58 1.82 5.49 6.72
N ALA A 59 2.28 5.56 7.96
CA ALA A 59 2.09 4.50 8.95
C ALA A 59 0.62 4.25 9.27
N ILE A 60 -0.18 5.30 9.48
CA ILE A 60 -1.61 5.19 9.79
C ILE A 60 -2.36 4.58 8.61
N PHE A 61 -2.16 5.10 7.39
CA PHE A 61 -2.81 4.54 6.20
C PHE A 61 -2.33 3.13 5.88
N GLY A 62 -1.04 2.84 6.11
CA GLY A 62 -0.46 1.49 6.00
C GLY A 62 -1.10 0.50 6.98
N ALA A 63 -1.27 0.90 8.24
CA ALA A 63 -1.95 0.10 9.25
C ALA A 63 -3.40 -0.19 8.85
N LEU A 64 -4.15 0.85 8.46
CA LEU A 64 -5.55 0.70 8.02
C LEU A 64 -5.66 -0.22 6.80
N ALA A 65 -4.81 -0.03 5.78
CA ALA A 65 -4.79 -0.89 4.60
C ALA A 65 -4.43 -2.34 4.97
N GLY A 66 -3.47 -2.56 5.86
CA GLY A 66 -3.11 -3.90 6.33
C GLY A 66 -4.24 -4.58 7.10
N LEU A 67 -4.96 -3.84 7.96
CA LEU A 67 -6.14 -4.35 8.65
C LEU A 67 -7.26 -4.71 7.67
N TYR A 68 -7.49 -3.90 6.62
CA TYR A 68 -8.43 -4.25 5.56
C TYR A 68 -8.02 -5.55 4.85
N CYS A 69 -6.73 -5.73 4.54
CA CYS A 69 -6.24 -6.99 3.99
C CYS A 69 -6.50 -8.17 4.93
N ASP A 70 -6.31 -8.00 6.24
CA ASP A 70 -6.55 -9.06 7.24
C ASP A 70 -8.03 -9.45 7.33
N LEU A 71 -8.96 -8.48 7.23
CA LEU A 71 -10.41 -8.75 7.20
C LEU A 71 -10.84 -9.65 6.04
N GLY A 72 -10.14 -9.58 4.91
CA GLY A 72 -10.41 -10.41 3.74
C GLY A 72 -9.69 -11.77 3.75
N ALA A 73 -8.65 -11.94 4.57
CA ALA A 73 -7.70 -13.05 4.42
C ALA A 73 -7.95 -14.26 5.34
N GLY A 74 -8.83 -14.18 6.33
CA GLY A 74 -9.06 -15.29 7.28
C GLY A 74 -7.84 -15.70 8.12
N GLN A 75 -6.75 -14.93 8.02
CA GLN A 75 -5.51 -15.09 8.78
C GLN A 75 -5.60 -14.34 10.11
N LEU A 76 -4.55 -14.44 10.93
CA LEU A 76 -4.44 -13.77 12.22
C LEU A 76 -4.60 -12.25 12.06
N PHE A 77 -5.67 -11.71 12.65
CA PHE A 77 -6.03 -10.30 12.55
C PHE A 77 -4.90 -9.40 13.08
N GLY A 78 -4.48 -8.42 12.27
CA GLY A 78 -3.44 -7.46 12.62
C GLY A 78 -2.03 -7.84 12.17
N SER A 79 -1.82 -9.03 11.60
CA SER A 79 -0.50 -9.43 11.08
C SER A 79 -0.07 -8.57 9.90
N ASN A 80 -0.93 -8.41 8.88
CA ASN A 80 -0.64 -7.50 7.76
C ASN A 80 -0.70 -6.04 8.20
N GLY A 81 -1.59 -5.70 9.14
CA GLY A 81 -1.67 -4.37 9.76
C GLY A 81 -0.30 -3.88 10.26
N LEU A 82 0.36 -4.71 11.08
CA LEU A 82 1.67 -4.37 11.65
C LEU A 82 2.77 -4.29 10.58
N VAL A 83 2.83 -5.25 9.66
CA VAL A 83 3.86 -5.27 8.61
C VAL A 83 3.76 -4.04 7.70
N LEU A 84 2.55 -3.73 7.23
CA LEU A 84 2.33 -2.56 6.35
C LEU A 84 2.55 -1.24 7.09
N MET A 85 2.16 -1.15 8.36
CA MET A 85 2.45 0.03 9.19
C MET A 85 3.95 0.30 9.25
N LEU A 86 4.76 -0.71 9.61
CA LEU A 86 6.21 -0.57 9.73
C LEU A 86 6.87 -0.27 8.38
N CYS A 87 6.45 -0.96 7.31
CA CYS A 87 7.00 -0.72 5.98
C CYS A 87 6.66 0.69 5.45
N CYS A 88 5.42 1.17 5.65
CA CYS A 88 5.03 2.51 5.20
C CYS A 88 5.70 3.60 6.03
N PHE A 89 5.86 3.40 7.35
CA PHE A 89 6.64 4.30 8.19
C PHE A 89 8.09 4.39 7.71
N ALA A 90 8.74 3.23 7.50
CA ALA A 90 10.11 3.17 7.01
C ALA A 90 10.26 3.79 5.61
N ALA A 91 9.31 3.52 4.70
CA ALA A 91 9.30 4.09 3.35
C ALA A 91 9.14 5.62 3.38
N GLY A 92 8.22 6.14 4.19
CA GLY A 92 8.04 7.58 4.38
C GLY A 92 9.31 8.22 4.96
N LEU A 93 9.90 7.61 5.98
CA LEU A 93 11.13 8.11 6.62
C LEU A 93 12.32 8.09 5.64
N LEU A 94 12.46 7.03 4.84
CA LEU A 94 13.52 6.94 3.83
C LEU A 94 13.43 8.05 2.79
N VAL A 95 12.21 8.39 2.35
CA VAL A 95 12.00 9.49 1.40
C VAL A 95 12.13 10.85 2.05
N HIS A 96 11.80 10.99 3.33
CA HIS A 96 12.02 12.23 4.03
C HIS A 96 13.52 12.51 4.25
N VAL A 97 14.29 11.49 4.66
CA VAL A 97 15.67 11.67 5.12
C VAL A 97 16.72 11.41 4.03
N LEU A 98 16.51 10.42 3.15
CA LEU A 98 17.57 9.89 2.28
C LEU A 98 17.28 10.04 0.78
N MET A 99 16.03 9.86 0.36
CA MET A 99 15.66 9.71 -1.06
C MET A 99 14.80 10.87 -1.57
N ARG A 100 14.74 11.04 -2.90
CA ARG A 100 13.79 11.97 -3.53
C ARG A 100 12.53 11.22 -3.94
N PRO A 101 11.31 11.82 -3.88
CA PRO A 101 10.06 11.18 -4.28
C PRO A 101 9.94 11.03 -5.80
N THR A 102 10.75 10.15 -6.38
CA THR A 102 10.76 9.81 -7.80
C THR A 102 9.99 8.51 -8.06
N LEU A 103 9.62 8.27 -9.32
CA LEU A 103 8.93 7.04 -9.72
C LEU A 103 9.78 5.79 -9.40
N THR A 104 11.10 5.87 -9.60
CA THR A 104 12.03 4.76 -9.28
C THR A 104 12.05 4.45 -7.80
N THR A 105 12.10 5.47 -6.94
CA THR A 105 12.01 5.31 -5.48
C THR A 105 10.69 4.65 -5.08
N CYS A 106 9.59 5.03 -5.71
CA CYS A 106 8.28 4.42 -5.47
C CYS A 106 8.25 2.94 -5.85
N LEU A 107 8.82 2.57 -7.00
CA LEU A 107 8.94 1.18 -7.43
C LEU A 107 9.80 0.35 -6.46
N ILE A 108 10.95 0.88 -6.02
CA ILE A 108 11.84 0.19 -5.08
C ILE A 108 11.14 -0.02 -3.73
N LEU A 109 10.49 1.01 -3.18
CA LEU A 109 9.84 0.94 -1.87
C LEU A 109 8.59 0.06 -1.89
N SER A 110 7.77 0.16 -2.94
CA SER A 110 6.60 -0.71 -3.11
C SER A 110 7.02 -2.17 -3.33
N GLY A 111 8.02 -2.42 -4.17
CA GLY A 111 8.60 -3.74 -4.38
C GLY A 111 9.17 -4.35 -3.10
N GLY A 112 9.97 -3.57 -2.37
CA GLY A 112 10.52 -3.99 -1.07
C GLY A 112 9.43 -4.32 -0.05
N THR A 113 8.39 -3.49 0.04
CA THR A 113 7.25 -3.74 0.94
C THR A 113 6.51 -5.02 0.58
N LEU A 114 6.30 -5.28 -0.72
CA LEU A 114 5.65 -6.51 -1.19
C LEU A 114 6.49 -7.76 -0.90
N VAL A 115 7.81 -7.68 -1.02
CA VAL A 115 8.72 -8.78 -0.68
C VAL A 115 8.70 -9.06 0.82
N VAL A 116 8.81 -8.03 1.67
CA VAL A 116 8.74 -8.19 3.13
C VAL A 116 7.41 -8.80 3.55
N ARG A 117 6.30 -8.27 3.02
CA ARG A 117 4.96 -8.82 3.27
C ARG A 117 4.85 -10.28 2.80
N GLY A 118 5.31 -10.59 1.59
CA GLY A 118 5.28 -11.95 1.04
C GLY A 118 6.10 -12.94 1.88
N PHE A 119 7.24 -12.50 2.43
CA PHE A 119 8.05 -13.30 3.34
C PHE A 119 7.36 -13.54 4.69
N PHE A 120 6.66 -12.53 5.23
CA PHE A 120 5.83 -12.68 6.42
C PHE A 120 4.66 -13.64 6.19
N ASP A 121 3.93 -13.49 5.08
CA ASP A 121 2.85 -14.41 4.71
C ASP A 121 3.39 -15.84 4.58
N PHE A 122 4.56 -16.03 3.96
CA PHE A 122 5.21 -17.34 3.85
C PHE A 122 5.53 -17.96 5.21
N PHE A 123 6.13 -17.18 6.13
CA PHE A 123 6.48 -17.65 7.46
C PHE A 123 5.24 -18.03 8.29
N PHE A 124 4.18 -17.22 8.23
CA PHE A 124 2.92 -17.52 8.91
C PHE A 124 2.23 -18.77 8.35
N ASN A 125 2.21 -18.95 7.03
CA ASN A 125 1.64 -20.14 6.41
C ASN A 125 2.46 -21.41 6.73
N LEU A 126 3.79 -21.30 6.79
CA LEU A 126 4.68 -22.40 7.16
C LEU A 126 4.54 -22.79 8.63
N ALA A 127 4.51 -21.81 9.54
CA ALA A 127 4.55 -22.04 10.98
C ALA A 127 3.20 -22.45 11.59
N LEU A 128 2.06 -22.02 11.01
CA LEU A 128 0.74 -22.23 11.62
C LEU A 128 -0.08 -23.35 10.98
N TRP A 129 0.14 -23.67 9.70
CA TRP A 129 -0.79 -24.51 8.94
C TRP A 129 -0.19 -25.75 8.27
N ASP A 130 1.13 -25.97 8.42
CA ASP A 130 1.85 -27.18 7.96
C ASP A 130 1.44 -27.65 6.55
N TYR A 131 1.43 -26.73 5.57
CA TYR A 131 1.04 -27.04 4.19
C TYR A 131 2.20 -27.72 3.44
N ASP A 132 1.99 -28.97 3.01
CA ASP A 132 2.84 -29.65 2.02
C ASP A 132 2.73 -28.96 0.65
N GLY A 133 3.81 -28.30 0.18
CA GLY A 133 3.84 -27.60 -1.12
C GLY A 133 4.36 -26.16 -1.10
N ILE A 134 5.12 -25.81 -0.06
CA ILE A 134 5.70 -24.49 0.27
C ILE A 134 6.38 -23.78 -0.93
N SER A 135 7.15 -24.51 -1.74
CA SER A 135 7.86 -23.95 -2.90
C SER A 135 6.93 -23.54 -4.05
N ARG A 136 5.78 -24.23 -4.20
CA ARG A 136 4.79 -23.91 -5.25
C ARG A 136 4.00 -22.65 -4.91
N ILE A 137 3.68 -22.42 -3.64
CA ILE A 137 2.95 -21.21 -3.20
C ILE A 137 3.80 -19.95 -3.42
N LEU A 138 5.12 -20.05 -3.18
CA LEU A 138 6.05 -18.93 -3.37
C LEU A 138 6.20 -18.54 -4.85
N LEU A 139 6.39 -19.53 -5.73
CA LEU A 139 6.58 -19.28 -7.17
C LEU A 139 5.27 -18.93 -7.91
N THR A 140 4.14 -19.53 -7.50
CA THR A 140 2.88 -19.41 -8.26
C THR A 140 1.95 -18.34 -7.71
N SER A 141 2.12 -17.88 -6.46
CA SER A 141 1.28 -16.85 -5.86
C SER A 141 2.04 -15.57 -5.50
N ILE A 142 3.17 -15.65 -4.79
CA ILE A 142 3.85 -14.44 -4.27
C ILE A 142 4.56 -13.65 -5.39
N LEU A 143 5.30 -14.33 -6.26
CA LEU A 143 6.01 -13.71 -7.39
C LEU A 143 5.11 -12.94 -8.37
N PRO A 144 4.00 -13.54 -8.86
CA PRO A 144 3.08 -12.82 -9.75
C PRO A 144 2.40 -11.64 -9.06
N VAL A 145 2.04 -11.73 -7.77
CA VAL A 145 1.52 -10.57 -7.00
C VAL A 145 2.51 -9.41 -7.05
N ILE A 146 3.80 -9.66 -6.81
CA ILE A 146 4.83 -8.62 -6.79
C ILE A 146 4.93 -7.94 -8.17
N LEU A 147 4.98 -8.73 -9.24
CA LEU A 147 5.08 -8.22 -10.60
C LEU A 147 3.84 -7.41 -11.01
N TYR A 148 2.63 -7.91 -10.75
CA TYR A 148 1.41 -7.20 -11.07
C TYR A 148 1.28 -5.90 -10.28
N SER A 149 1.54 -5.92 -8.98
CA SER A 149 1.48 -4.72 -8.15
C SER A 149 2.50 -3.67 -8.59
N LEU A 150 3.71 -4.08 -9.02
CA LEU A 150 4.73 -3.16 -9.55
C LEU A 150 4.33 -2.52 -10.88
N ILE A 151 3.63 -3.24 -11.76
CA ILE A 151 3.12 -2.68 -13.02
C ILE A 151 2.07 -1.60 -12.76
N VAL A 152 1.29 -1.73 -11.69
CA VAL A 152 0.26 -0.75 -11.32
C VAL A 152 0.83 0.43 -10.52
N THR A 153 1.98 0.28 -9.86
CA THR A 153 2.63 1.35 -9.08
C THR A 153 2.79 2.69 -9.82
N PRO A 154 3.24 2.74 -11.10
CA PRO A 154 3.35 4.00 -11.86
C PRO A 154 2.03 4.76 -11.94
N LEU A 155 0.92 4.04 -12.17
CA LEU A 155 -0.41 4.63 -12.29
C LEU A 155 -0.82 5.31 -10.98
N PHE A 156 -0.62 4.63 -9.85
CA PHE A 156 -0.89 5.21 -8.53
C PHE A 156 0.03 6.37 -8.20
N TYR A 157 1.32 6.28 -8.54
CA TYR A 157 2.29 7.35 -8.31
C TYR A 157 1.87 8.65 -9.00
N TYR A 158 1.52 8.60 -10.29
CA TYR A 158 1.06 9.80 -11.01
C TYR A 158 -0.23 10.36 -10.44
N PHE A 159 -1.17 9.49 -10.05
CA PHE A 159 -2.45 9.91 -9.49
C PHE A 159 -2.28 10.62 -8.14
N ILE A 160 -1.54 10.01 -7.19
CA ILE A 160 -1.29 10.57 -5.87
C ILE A 160 -0.43 11.83 -5.96
N ARG A 161 0.58 11.86 -6.83
CA ARG A 161 1.39 13.06 -7.05
C ARG A 161 0.55 14.24 -7.52
N LYS A 162 -0.36 14.02 -8.47
CA LYS A 162 -1.27 15.06 -8.97
C LYS A 162 -2.20 15.54 -7.86
N LEU A 163 -2.76 14.61 -7.08
CA LEU A 163 -3.66 14.94 -5.98
C LEU A 163 -2.94 15.76 -4.90
N SER A 164 -1.78 15.31 -4.45
CA SER A 164 -0.98 15.98 -3.42
C SER A 164 -0.56 17.38 -3.87
N ASN A 165 -0.05 17.54 -5.09
CA ASN A 165 0.32 18.85 -5.64
C ASN A 165 -0.87 19.83 -5.67
N ARG A 166 -2.07 19.35 -6.04
CA ARG A 166 -3.27 20.19 -6.07
C ARG A 166 -3.67 20.69 -4.68
N PHE A 167 -3.54 19.86 -3.66
CA PHE A 167 -3.79 20.31 -2.28
C PHE A 167 -2.73 21.28 -1.78
N VAL A 168 -1.45 21.07 -2.14
CA VAL A 168 -0.37 22.01 -1.80
C VAL A 168 -0.61 23.37 -2.45
N GLU A 169 -0.99 23.41 -3.74
CA GLU A 169 -1.34 24.65 -4.44
C GLU A 169 -2.52 25.37 -3.78
N LEU A 170 -3.61 24.66 -3.47
CA LEU A 170 -4.80 25.24 -2.84
C LEU A 170 -4.51 25.80 -1.44
N LEU A 171 -3.60 25.18 -0.68
CA LEU A 171 -3.18 25.67 0.63
C LEU A 171 -2.21 26.86 0.56
N ALA A 172 -1.53 27.06 -0.58
CA ALA A 172 -0.58 28.14 -0.82
C ALA A 172 -1.22 29.43 -1.38
N VAL A 173 -2.38 29.32 -2.03
CA VAL A 173 -3.12 30.47 -2.62
C VAL A 173 -3.96 31.22 -1.57
N GLU A 174 -4.21 30.62 -0.40
CA GLU A 174 -4.92 31.22 0.76
C GLU A 174 -4.00 31.65 1.90
#